data_AF-A0A3D3PGF5-F1
#
_entry.id   AF-A0A3D3PGF5-F1
#
_cell.length_a   1.000
_cell.length_b   1.000
_cell.length_c   1.000
_cell.angle_alpha   90.00
_cell.angle_beta   90.00
_cell.angle_gamma   90.00
#
_symmetry.space_group_name_H-M   'P 1'
#
loop_
_entity.id
_entity.type
_entity.pdbx_description
1 polymer ?
#
loop_
_entity_poly.entity_id
_entity_poly.type
_entity_poly.pdbx_seq_one_letter_code
_entity_poly.pdbx_strand_id
1 'polypeptide(L)'
;MQKVKTILSIIKNGWSALILLLLSLATFGQEKNETLKINWPDEYNWQTGSDQKTESVRTIELIPGNKKNGEESIKATMICLKGVQYSPMEIVMNNTFNNIIKNAPKALMTLIERDKDAKNHWILFKIESIGSKTDRTSESRIYYIVQGDYSLY
;
A
#
# COMPACT_ATOMS: atom_id res chain seq x y z
N MET A 1 -23.70 42.33 -19.28
CA MET A 1 -22.53 43.14 -18.81
C MET A 1 -22.54 43.49 -17.31
N GLN A 2 -23.57 43.16 -16.54
CA GLN A 2 -23.71 43.61 -15.13
C GLN A 2 -23.06 42.67 -14.10
N LYS A 3 -22.94 41.36 -14.39
CA LYS A 3 -22.35 40.35 -13.48
C LYS A 3 -20.83 40.45 -13.31
N VAL A 4 -20.11 40.98 -14.31
CA VAL A 4 -18.63 41.10 -14.26
C VAL A 4 -18.19 42.27 -13.36
N LYS A 5 -18.99 43.34 -13.27
CA LYS A 5 -18.71 44.48 -12.39
C LYS A 5 -18.84 44.14 -10.90
N THR A 6 -19.69 43.17 -10.55
CA THR A 6 -19.89 42.73 -9.16
C THR A 6 -18.69 41.95 -8.61
N ILE A 7 -17.98 41.19 -9.45
CA ILE A 7 -16.79 40.43 -9.02
C ILE A 7 -15.61 41.36 -8.74
N LEU A 8 -15.47 42.44 -9.54
CA LEU A 8 -14.39 43.42 -9.38
C LEU A 8 -14.56 44.35 -8.17
N SER A 9 -15.79 44.56 -7.66
CA SER A 9 -16.01 45.44 -6.49
C SER A 9 -15.69 44.76 -5.16
N ILE A 10 -15.68 43.42 -5.10
CA ILE A 10 -15.37 42.64 -3.89
C ILE A 10 -13.87 42.67 -3.58
N ILE A 11 -13.02 42.90 -4.59
CA ILE A 11 -11.56 42.85 -4.47
C ILE A 11 -10.99 44.10 -3.77
N LYS A 12 -11.74 45.22 -3.70
CA LYS A 12 -11.30 46.49 -3.12
C LYS A 12 -11.41 46.61 -1.59
N ASN A 13 -12.14 45.71 -0.92
CA ASN A 13 -12.32 45.75 0.52
C ASN A 13 -11.52 44.59 1.14
N GLY A 14 -10.91 44.79 2.32
CA GLY A 14 -9.97 43.87 3.00
C GLY A 14 -10.44 42.42 3.25
N TRP A 15 -11.62 42.05 2.76
CA TRP A 15 -12.14 40.70 2.65
C TRP A 15 -11.37 39.86 1.62
N SER A 16 -10.75 40.48 0.61
CA SER A 16 -9.92 39.77 -0.38
C SER A 16 -8.68 39.12 0.25
N ALA A 17 -8.05 39.77 1.24
CA ALA A 17 -6.95 39.18 2.00
C ALA A 17 -7.40 38.01 2.90
N LEU A 18 -8.59 38.11 3.50
CA LEU A 18 -9.17 37.05 4.32
C LEU A 18 -9.54 35.81 3.48
N ILE A 19 -10.07 36.02 2.27
CA ILE A 19 -10.39 34.94 1.33
C ILE A 19 -9.12 34.27 0.81
N LEU A 20 -8.06 35.03 0.51
CA LEU A 20 -6.77 34.47 0.12
C LEU A 20 -6.12 33.68 1.28
N LEU A 21 -6.22 34.16 2.51
CA LEU A 21 -5.75 33.45 3.70
C LEU A 21 -6.53 32.14 3.92
N LEU A 22 -7.86 32.16 3.81
CA LEU A 22 -8.71 30.96 3.93
C LEU A 22 -8.44 29.94 2.80
N LEU A 23 -8.21 30.40 1.57
CA LEU A 23 -7.82 29.52 0.45
C LEU A 23 -6.42 28.90 0.66
N SER A 24 -5.48 29.63 1.25
CA SER A 24 -4.14 29.09 1.55
C SER A 24 -4.17 27.98 2.63
N LEU A 25 -5.07 28.08 3.61
CA LEU A 25 -5.27 27.04 4.63
C LEU A 25 -5.94 25.78 4.04
N ALA A 26 -6.81 25.94 3.04
CA ALA A 26 -7.47 24.81 2.38
C ALA A 26 -6.51 23.93 1.56
N THR A 27 -5.37 24.46 1.10
CA THR A 27 -4.39 23.70 0.32
C THR A 27 -3.44 22.83 1.15
N PHE A 28 -3.30 23.08 2.46
CA PHE A 28 -2.39 22.33 3.33
C PHE A 28 -2.94 20.97 3.81
N GLY A 29 -4.23 20.68 3.56
CA GLY A 29 -4.91 19.47 4.03
C GLY A 29 -5.17 18.39 2.99
N GLN A 30 -4.64 18.49 1.76
CA GLN A 30 -4.87 17.46 0.75
C GLN A 30 -4.02 16.21 1.06
N GLU A 31 -4.67 15.10 1.42
CA GLU A 31 -4.03 13.78 1.46
C GLU A 31 -3.37 13.51 0.11
N LYS A 32 -2.04 13.38 0.10
CA LYS A 32 -1.30 12.94 -1.08
C LYS A 32 -1.63 11.48 -1.31
N ASN A 33 -2.48 11.22 -2.29
CA ASN A 33 -2.95 9.88 -2.61
C ASN A 33 -1.95 9.20 -3.54
N GLU A 34 -1.17 8.27 -2.96
CA GLU A 34 -0.26 7.39 -3.68
C GLU A 34 -0.87 5.99 -3.75
N THR A 35 -0.68 5.27 -4.86
CA THR A 35 -1.18 3.90 -5.00
C THR A 35 -0.21 3.07 -5.82
N LEU A 36 0.21 1.93 -5.26
CA LEU A 36 0.90 0.88 -6.01
C LEU A 36 -0.08 0.18 -6.95
N LYS A 37 0.29 0.08 -8.23
CA LYS A 37 -0.43 -0.72 -9.23
C LYS A 37 0.43 -1.91 -9.62
N ILE A 38 -0.15 -3.10 -9.53
CA ILE A 38 0.45 -4.36 -9.99
C ILE A 38 -0.40 -4.85 -11.16
N ASN A 39 0.25 -5.17 -12.28
CA ASN A 39 -0.39 -5.84 -13.40
C ASN A 39 -0.51 -7.32 -13.05
N TRP A 40 -1.61 -7.69 -12.40
CA TRP A 40 -1.87 -9.06 -12.00
C TRP A 40 -2.13 -9.95 -13.24
N PRO A 41 -1.77 -11.25 -13.19
CA PRO A 41 -2.01 -12.14 -14.33
C PRO A 41 -3.51 -12.33 -14.59
N ASP A 42 -3.92 -12.10 -15.84
CA ASP A 42 -5.33 -12.11 -16.26
C ASP A 42 -5.99 -13.50 -16.12
N GLU A 43 -5.20 -14.58 -16.19
CA GLU A 43 -5.66 -15.97 -16.10
C GLU A 43 -6.45 -16.30 -14.82
N TYR A 44 -6.23 -15.56 -13.73
CA TYR A 44 -6.91 -15.76 -12.44
C TYR A 44 -8.21 -14.95 -12.31
N ASN A 45 -8.48 -14.01 -13.22
CA ASN A 45 -9.64 -13.10 -13.15
C ASN A 45 -9.84 -12.54 -11.73
N TRP A 46 -8.83 -11.89 -11.18
CA TRP A 46 -8.79 -11.45 -9.79
C TRP A 46 -10.00 -10.59 -9.39
N GLN A 47 -10.55 -10.86 -8.21
CA GLN A 47 -11.65 -10.13 -7.60
C GLN A 47 -11.25 -9.65 -6.21
N THR A 48 -11.79 -8.51 -5.78
CA THR A 48 -11.60 -8.02 -4.41
C THR A 48 -12.43 -8.87 -3.45
N GLY A 49 -11.75 -9.60 -2.56
CA GLY A 49 -12.38 -10.32 -1.46
C GLY A 49 -12.68 -9.39 -0.28
N SER A 50 -11.74 -8.49 0.05
CA SER A 50 -11.92 -7.48 1.10
C SER A 50 -11.11 -6.20 0.79
N ASP A 51 -11.62 -5.05 1.26
CA ASP A 51 -10.92 -3.75 1.23
C ASP A 51 -11.15 -3.06 2.57
N GLN A 52 -10.12 -3.05 3.41
CA GLN A 52 -10.13 -2.43 4.73
C GLN A 52 -9.25 -1.19 4.69
N LYS A 53 -9.80 -0.05 5.11
CA LYS A 53 -9.10 1.24 5.07
C LYS A 53 -9.25 1.97 6.40
N THR A 54 -8.12 2.38 6.97
CA THR A 54 -8.02 3.32 8.08
C THR A 54 -7.27 4.58 7.63
N GLU A 55 -7.04 5.50 8.57
CA GLU A 55 -6.24 6.71 8.32
C GLU A 55 -4.80 6.36 7.95
N SER A 56 -4.18 5.37 8.63
CA SER A 56 -2.77 5.02 8.48
C SER A 56 -2.50 3.77 7.65
N VAL A 57 -3.49 2.89 7.45
CA VAL A 57 -3.30 1.61 6.76
C VAL A 57 -4.43 1.36 5.76
N ARG A 58 -4.11 0.75 4.61
CA ARG A 58 -5.10 0.11 3.74
C ARG A 58 -4.65 -1.31 3.42
N THR A 59 -5.58 -2.26 3.47
CA THR A 59 -5.35 -3.66 3.13
C THR A 59 -6.41 -4.09 2.12
N ILE A 60 -5.98 -4.60 0.98
CA ILE A 60 -6.84 -5.15 -0.06
C ILE A 60 -6.49 -6.63 -0.22
N GLU A 61 -7.47 -7.50 -0.09
CA GLU A 61 -7.32 -8.93 -0.40
C GLU A 61 -7.92 -9.22 -1.77
N LEU A 62 -7.15 -9.89 -2.62
CA LEU A 62 -7.57 -10.34 -3.94
C LEU A 62 -7.65 -11.87 -3.95
N ILE A 63 -8.74 -12.37 -4.51
CA ILE A 63 -8.99 -13.80 -4.71
C ILE A 63 -9.23 -14.08 -6.20
N PRO A 64 -8.76 -15.21 -6.74
CA PRO A 64 -9.08 -15.61 -8.11
C PRO A 64 -10.60 -15.79 -8.30
N GLY A 65 -11.17 -15.17 -9.33
CA GLY A 65 -12.61 -15.20 -9.62
C GLY A 65 -13.09 -16.46 -10.35
N ASN A 66 -12.15 -17.29 -10.83
CA ASN A 66 -12.42 -18.53 -11.57
C ASN A 66 -12.57 -19.78 -10.68
N LYS A 67 -12.62 -19.63 -9.34
CA LYS A 67 -12.60 -20.76 -8.41
C LYS A 67 -13.92 -21.53 -8.34
N LYS A 68 -13.81 -22.86 -8.24
CA LYS A 68 -14.84 -23.76 -7.70
C LYS A 68 -14.66 -23.87 -6.18
N ASN A 69 -15.76 -24.01 -5.44
CA ASN A 69 -15.75 -24.11 -3.98
C ASN A 69 -14.72 -25.17 -3.50
N GLY A 70 -13.72 -24.76 -2.71
CA GLY A 70 -12.74 -25.64 -2.07
C GLY A 70 -11.28 -25.53 -2.55
N GLU A 71 -10.97 -24.76 -3.59
CA GLU A 71 -9.61 -24.64 -4.17
C GLU A 71 -8.90 -23.34 -3.77
N GLU A 72 -8.66 -23.12 -2.48
CA GLU A 72 -7.86 -21.99 -1.99
C GLU A 72 -6.36 -22.29 -1.98
N SER A 73 -5.72 -22.36 -3.15
CA SER A 73 -4.25 -22.48 -3.23
C SER A 73 -3.54 -21.12 -3.30
N ILE A 74 -4.19 -20.08 -3.85
CA ILE A 74 -3.57 -18.78 -4.09
C ILE A 74 -4.51 -17.64 -3.66
N LYS A 75 -3.94 -16.66 -2.96
CA LYS A 75 -4.52 -15.34 -2.64
C LYS A 75 -3.43 -14.28 -2.73
N ALA A 76 -3.82 -13.03 -2.95
CA ALA A 76 -2.91 -11.89 -2.91
C ALA A 76 -3.39 -10.86 -1.89
N THR A 77 -2.45 -10.19 -1.23
CA THR A 77 -2.74 -9.13 -0.26
C THR A 77 -1.89 -7.93 -0.59
N MET A 78 -2.52 -6.79 -0.83
CA MET A 78 -1.86 -5.50 -0.99
C MET A 78 -2.00 -4.72 0.32
N ILE A 79 -0.89 -4.30 0.89
CA ILE A 79 -0.86 -3.49 2.12
C ILE A 79 -0.28 -2.12 1.74
N CYS A 80 -0.82 -1.06 2.34
CA CYS A 80 -0.30 0.29 2.24
C CYS A 80 -0.21 0.86 3.64
N LEU A 81 1.00 1.19 4.09
CA LEU A 81 1.27 1.90 5.33
C LEU A 81 1.51 3.38 4.98
N LYS A 82 0.49 4.20 5.16
CA LYS A 82 0.52 5.62 4.81
C LYS A 82 1.40 6.39 5.79
N GLY A 83 2.19 7.33 5.27
CA GLY A 83 3.11 8.17 6.05
C GLY A 83 4.41 7.48 6.43
N VAL A 84 4.59 6.19 6.10
CA VAL A 84 5.86 5.49 6.31
C VAL A 84 6.81 5.82 5.17
N GLN A 85 7.82 6.63 5.47
CA GLN A 85 8.82 7.09 4.52
C GLN A 85 10.23 6.66 4.95
N TYR A 86 11.16 6.64 3.98
CA TYR A 86 12.60 6.44 4.21
C TYR A 86 12.96 5.16 4.97
N SER A 87 12.15 4.11 4.87
CA SER A 87 12.46 2.84 5.51
C SER A 87 13.50 2.06 4.70
N PRO A 88 14.63 1.63 5.29
CA PRO A 88 15.54 0.73 4.59
C PRO A 88 14.85 -0.62 4.32
N MET A 89 14.82 -1.04 3.06
CA MET A 89 14.07 -2.25 2.63
C MET A 89 14.52 -3.52 3.35
N GLU A 90 15.81 -3.65 3.66
CA GLU A 90 16.36 -4.76 4.43
C GLU A 90 15.82 -4.80 5.87
N ILE A 91 15.61 -3.64 6.49
CA ILE A 91 15.02 -3.56 7.84
C ILE A 91 13.56 -4.01 7.79
N VAL A 92 12.80 -3.57 6.77
CA VAL A 92 11.40 -3.97 6.59
C VAL A 92 11.29 -5.48 6.33
N MET A 93 12.13 -6.02 5.44
CA MET A 93 12.20 -7.46 5.16
C MET A 93 12.50 -8.26 6.44
N ASN A 94 13.54 -7.87 7.19
CA ASN A 94 13.93 -8.56 8.42
C ASN A 94 12.83 -8.50 9.49
N ASN A 95 12.17 -7.35 9.65
CA ASN A 95 11.05 -7.20 10.58
C ASN A 95 9.86 -8.09 10.18
N THR A 96 9.55 -8.14 8.89
CA THR A 96 8.51 -9.03 8.34
C THR A 96 8.83 -10.49 8.67
N PHE A 97 10.06 -10.95 8.40
CA PHE A 97 10.48 -12.31 8.70
C PHE A 97 10.47 -12.61 10.21
N ASN A 98 11.01 -11.70 11.02
CA ASN A 98 11.04 -11.81 12.49
C ASN A 98 9.63 -11.94 13.08
N ASN A 99 8.62 -11.31 12.46
CA ASN A 99 7.25 -11.48 12.90
C ASN A 99 6.68 -12.87 12.56
N ILE A 100 7.04 -13.42 11.40
CA ILE A 100 6.56 -14.72 10.94
C ILE A 100 7.16 -15.85 11.78
N ILE A 101 8.47 -15.81 12.06
CA ILE A 101 9.15 -16.88 12.81
C ILE A 101 8.68 -17.02 14.26
N LYS A 102 7.98 -16.03 14.82
CA LYS A 102 7.31 -16.16 16.13
C LYS A 102 6.30 -17.31 16.14
N ASN A 103 5.60 -17.52 15.02
CA ASN A 103 4.56 -18.55 14.87
C ASN A 103 5.02 -19.70 13.98
N ALA A 104 6.02 -19.48 13.12
CA ALA A 104 6.60 -20.48 12.23
C ALA A 104 8.14 -20.55 12.39
N PRO A 105 8.67 -21.10 13.51
CA PRO A 105 10.11 -21.05 13.81
C PRO A 105 11.02 -21.77 12.80
N LYS A 106 10.44 -22.61 11.94
CA LYS A 106 11.14 -23.35 10.88
C LYS A 106 11.02 -22.69 9.50
N ALA A 107 10.40 -21.50 9.42
CA ALA A 107 10.28 -20.80 8.16
C ALA A 107 11.66 -20.38 7.63
N LEU A 108 11.84 -20.46 6.31
CA LEU A 108 13.05 -20.09 5.60
C LEU A 108 12.77 -18.87 4.73
N MET A 109 13.60 -17.85 4.84
CA MET A 109 13.54 -16.67 3.97
C MET A 109 14.60 -16.77 2.88
N THR A 110 14.21 -16.48 1.65
CA THR A 110 15.11 -16.38 0.49
C THR A 110 14.91 -15.04 -0.20
N LEU A 111 15.97 -14.23 -0.27
CA LEU A 111 15.99 -13.02 -1.10
C LEU A 111 15.98 -13.43 -2.57
N ILE A 112 15.09 -12.84 -3.36
CA ILE A 112 14.99 -13.10 -4.80
C ILE A 112 15.71 -11.99 -5.56
N GLU A 113 15.30 -10.75 -5.34
CA GLU A 113 15.83 -9.58 -6.05
C GLU A 113 15.61 -8.31 -5.24
N ARG A 114 16.36 -7.25 -5.55
CA ARG A 114 16.15 -5.91 -5.02
C ARG A 114 16.76 -4.87 -5.94
N ASP A 115 16.25 -3.65 -5.86
CA ASP A 115 16.90 -2.48 -6.43
C ASP A 115 16.88 -1.35 -5.41
N LYS A 116 18.08 -0.99 -4.94
CA LYS A 116 18.29 0.10 -3.98
C LYS A 116 18.64 1.43 -4.65
N ASP A 117 18.85 1.42 -5.96
CA ASP A 117 19.25 2.58 -6.76
C ASP A 117 18.11 3.05 -7.68
N ALA A 118 17.02 2.26 -7.79
CA ALA A 118 15.74 2.67 -8.37
C ALA A 118 15.18 3.92 -7.67
N LYS A 119 14.38 4.72 -8.40
CA LYS A 119 13.68 5.88 -7.83
C LYS A 119 12.91 5.51 -6.55
N ASN A 120 12.22 4.38 -6.60
CA ASN A 120 11.49 3.81 -5.47
C ASN A 120 12.21 2.52 -5.10
N HIS A 121 12.92 2.50 -3.97
CA HIS A 121 13.65 1.32 -3.53
C HIS A 121 12.68 0.17 -3.29
N TRP A 122 13.05 -1.03 -3.72
CA TRP A 122 12.19 -2.21 -3.55
C TRP A 122 13.00 -3.48 -3.25
N ILE A 123 12.33 -4.45 -2.63
CA ILE A 123 12.87 -5.76 -2.31
C ILE A 123 11.82 -6.85 -2.56
N LEU A 124 12.25 -7.93 -3.20
CA LEU A 124 11.46 -9.11 -3.50
C LEU A 124 12.08 -10.31 -2.81
N PHE A 125 11.32 -11.00 -1.97
CA PHE A 125 11.78 -12.18 -1.24
C PHE A 125 10.63 -13.17 -1.06
N LYS A 126 10.97 -14.42 -0.80
CA LYS A 126 10.00 -15.45 -0.42
C LYS A 126 10.25 -15.96 0.99
N ILE A 127 9.18 -16.37 1.64
CA ILE A 127 9.22 -17.11 2.91
C ILE A 127 8.47 -18.41 2.73
N GLU A 128 9.14 -19.51 3.02
CA GLU A 128 8.62 -20.87 2.91
C GLU A 128 8.56 -21.48 4.31
N SER A 129 7.39 -21.93 4.74
CA SER A 129 7.21 -22.62 6.01
C SER A 129 6.61 -23.99 5.78
N ILE A 130 7.29 -25.01 6.29
CA ILE A 130 6.70 -26.33 6.47
C ILE A 130 5.75 -26.22 7.66
N GLY A 131 4.55 -26.79 7.56
CA GLY A 131 3.56 -26.76 8.63
C GLY A 131 4.13 -27.13 10.01
N SER A 132 3.49 -26.64 11.06
CA SER A 132 3.82 -26.99 12.45
C SER A 132 3.37 -28.43 12.79
N LYS A 133 3.64 -28.87 14.03
CA LYS A 133 3.14 -30.17 14.52
C LYS A 133 1.61 -30.23 14.58
N THR A 134 0.94 -29.08 14.74
CA THR A 134 -0.52 -28.97 14.93
C THR A 134 -1.26 -28.54 13.66
N ASP A 135 -0.57 -27.92 12.71
CA ASP A 135 -1.09 -27.56 11.38
C ASP A 135 -0.08 -27.97 10.33
N ARG A 136 -0.41 -28.98 9.52
CA ARG A 136 0.48 -29.55 8.50
C ARG A 136 0.51 -28.74 7.21
N THR A 137 -0.29 -27.67 7.11
CA THR A 137 -0.38 -26.88 5.89
C THR A 137 0.95 -26.17 5.68
N SER A 138 1.66 -26.57 4.63
CA SER A 138 2.87 -25.87 4.20
C SER A 138 2.42 -24.64 3.44
N GLU A 139 3.02 -23.49 3.75
CA GLU A 139 2.67 -22.22 3.14
C GLU A 139 3.93 -21.58 2.56
N SER A 140 3.80 -21.04 1.36
CA SER A 140 4.81 -20.23 0.71
C SER A 140 4.23 -18.86 0.42
N ARG A 141 4.97 -17.80 0.75
CA ARG A 141 4.57 -16.42 0.51
C ARG A 141 5.67 -15.68 -0.21
N ILE A 142 5.29 -14.94 -1.24
CA ILE A 142 6.17 -13.99 -1.93
C ILE A 142 5.82 -12.59 -1.44
N TYR A 143 6.84 -11.82 -1.08
CA TYR A 143 6.73 -10.45 -0.61
C TYR A 143 7.43 -9.54 -1.58
N TYR A 144 6.69 -8.59 -2.13
CA TYR A 144 7.21 -7.46 -2.90
C TYR A 144 6.95 -6.20 -2.08
N ILE A 145 8.02 -5.59 -1.58
CA ILE A 145 7.95 -4.39 -0.74
C ILE A 145 8.59 -3.24 -1.51
N VAL A 146 7.92 -2.09 -1.57
CA VAL A 146 8.41 -0.90 -2.26
C VAL A 146 8.17 0.36 -1.43
N GLN A 147 9.22 1.18 -1.32
CA GLN A 147 9.13 2.51 -0.74
C GLN A 147 8.58 3.49 -1.77
N GLY A 148 7.34 3.95 -1.55
CA GLY A 148 6.76 5.08 -2.26
C GLY A 148 7.26 6.42 -1.73
N ASP A 149 6.79 7.50 -2.34
CA ASP A 149 7.11 8.87 -1.96
C ASP A 149 6.52 9.21 -0.57
N TYR A 150 5.35 8.64 -0.21
CA TYR A 150 4.63 8.92 1.04
C TYR A 150 4.18 7.68 1.81
N SER A 151 4.27 6.50 1.21
CA SER A 151 3.80 5.26 1.83
C SER A 151 4.75 4.11 1.59
N LEU A 152 4.66 3.10 2.45
CA LEU A 152 5.28 1.79 2.23
C LEU A 152 4.22 0.82 1.71
N TYR A 153 4.55 0.08 0.65
CA TYR A 153 3.69 -0.96 0.07
C TYR A 153 4.36 -2.32 0.20
#